data_AF-A0A1G5S1R4-F1
#
_entry.id   AF-A0A1G5S1R4-F1
#
_cell.length_a   1.000
_cell.length_b   1.000
_cell.length_c   1.000
_cell.angle_alpha   90.00
_cell.angle_beta   90.00
_cell.angle_gamma   90.00
#
_symmetry.space_group_name_H-M   'P 1'
#
loop_
_entity.id
_entity.type
_entity.pdbx_description
1 polymer ?
#
loop_
_entity_poly.entity_id
_entity_poly.type
_entity_poly.pdbx_seq_one_letter_code
_entity_poly.pdbx_strand_id
1 'polypeptide(L)'
;MGALIKYEFRKSWKMKGLVLCFTAFFELLFLFGAWKLSDDLLAASITGLVLTTICGLFLIGVYGIHVLSKDINTKQSYMLFMTPNNSYKILGAKVIENCGSVLISGIFFTILAILDIMLLTIRYEDFKGVMELLSVVVTGDVEALNYQTFGMACFDGVMSWVYLICLGFLAVVLCATVLKGNKFNGLLSFVAFLVISVVVNNIHDAIYGDLYMYSMSRLVSNIGFYALLTLVFYLITAWIMDNKLSV
;
A
#
# COMPACT_ATOMS: atom_id res chain seq x y z
N MET A 1 21.14 0.90 10.48
CA MET A 1 19.79 0.81 9.89
C MET A 1 19.75 1.31 8.44
N GLY A 2 20.26 2.52 8.14
CA GLY A 2 20.18 3.10 6.79
C GLY A 2 20.74 2.23 5.64
N ALA A 3 21.83 1.48 5.88
CA ALA A 3 22.37 0.56 4.88
C ALA A 3 21.42 -0.59 4.51
N LEU A 4 20.68 -1.14 5.49
CA LEU A 4 19.69 -2.20 5.27
C LEU A 4 18.48 -1.67 4.48
N ILE A 5 17.99 -0.47 4.82
CA ILE A 5 16.88 0.17 4.10
C ILE A 5 17.27 0.43 2.63
N LYS A 6 18.49 0.95 2.40
CA LYS A 6 19.01 1.17 1.04
C LYS A 6 19.12 -0.13 0.24
N TYR A 7 19.49 -1.22 0.90
CA TYR A 7 19.57 -2.54 0.28
C TYR A 7 18.17 -3.05 -0.15
N GLU A 8 17.18 -3.00 0.75
CA GLU A 8 15.80 -3.40 0.45
C GLU A 8 15.21 -2.55 -0.67
N PHE A 9 15.46 -1.24 -0.66
CA PHE A 9 15.01 -0.33 -1.72
C PHE A 9 15.60 -0.68 -3.09
N ARG A 10 16.88 -1.06 -3.15
CA ARG A 10 17.51 -1.49 -4.40
C ARG A 10 16.90 -2.79 -4.94
N LYS A 11 16.44 -3.66 -4.05
CA LYS A 11 15.80 -4.93 -4.42
C LYS A 11 14.41 -4.71 -5.02
N SER A 12 13.65 -3.76 -4.49
CA SER A 12 12.30 -3.40 -4.96
C SER A 12 12.28 -2.38 -6.10
N TRP A 13 13.40 -1.68 -6.38
CA TRP A 13 13.52 -0.63 -7.41
C TRP A 13 12.93 -1.03 -8.76
N LYS A 14 13.21 -2.25 -9.24
CA LYS A 14 12.79 -2.67 -10.59
C LYS A 14 11.26 -2.68 -10.74
N MET A 15 10.56 -3.14 -9.70
CA MET A 15 9.10 -3.14 -9.70
C MET A 15 8.52 -1.74 -9.62
N LYS A 16 9.14 -0.85 -8.84
CA LYS A 16 8.73 0.57 -8.78
C LYS A 16 8.96 1.28 -10.11
N GLY A 17 10.09 1.00 -10.76
CA GLY A 17 10.38 1.51 -12.11
C GLY A 17 9.38 1.02 -13.15
N LEU A 18 8.88 -0.22 -13.03
CA LEU A 18 7.82 -0.73 -13.88
C LEU A 18 6.51 0.05 -13.68
N VAL A 19 6.10 0.30 -12.43
CA VAL A 19 4.91 1.13 -12.14
C VAL A 19 5.07 2.52 -12.73
N LEU A 20 6.21 3.17 -12.55
CA LEU A 20 6.49 4.48 -13.14
C LEU A 20 6.45 4.49 -14.67
N CYS A 21 6.88 3.42 -15.33
CA CYS A 21 6.82 3.29 -16.78
C CYS A 21 5.37 3.27 -17.29
N PHE A 22 4.49 2.50 -16.62
CA PHE A 22 3.06 2.50 -16.94
C PHE A 22 2.41 3.85 -16.66
N THR A 23 2.75 4.50 -15.54
CA THR A 23 2.25 5.84 -15.23
C THR A 23 2.65 6.82 -16.33
N ALA A 24 3.94 6.84 -16.73
CA ALA A 24 4.42 7.72 -17.79
C ALA A 24 3.73 7.45 -19.15
N PHE A 25 3.43 6.19 -19.47
CA PHE A 25 2.71 5.85 -20.70
C PHE A 25 1.29 6.44 -20.71
N PHE A 26 0.52 6.24 -19.63
CA PHE A 26 -0.84 6.79 -19.56
C PHE A 26 -0.86 8.31 -19.42
N GLU A 27 0.13 8.89 -18.76
CA GLU A 27 0.33 10.34 -18.66
C GLU A 27 0.53 10.97 -20.06
N LEU A 28 1.38 10.35 -20.90
CA LEU A 28 1.57 10.82 -22.27
C LEU A 28 0.30 10.71 -23.11
N LEU A 29 -0.50 9.65 -22.91
CA LEU A 29 -1.81 9.53 -23.56
C LEU A 29 -2.78 10.62 -23.08
N PHE A 30 -2.76 10.95 -21.80
CA PHE A 30 -3.57 12.00 -21.20
C PHE A 30 -3.22 13.38 -21.78
N LEU A 31 -1.94 13.75 -21.79
CA LEU A 31 -1.48 15.00 -22.38
C LEU A 31 -1.81 15.10 -23.88
N PHE A 32 -1.70 13.99 -24.62
CA PHE A 32 -2.07 13.95 -26.03
C PHE A 32 -3.59 14.07 -26.25
N GLY A 33 -4.39 13.44 -25.40
CA GLY A 33 -5.85 13.57 -25.40
C GLY A 33 -6.30 14.99 -25.07
N ALA A 34 -5.69 15.62 -24.07
CA ALA A 34 -5.95 17.00 -23.68
C ALA A 34 -5.59 18.00 -24.80
N TRP A 35 -4.51 17.72 -25.54
CA TRP A 35 -4.11 18.55 -26.67
C TRP A 35 -5.07 18.43 -27.87
N LYS A 36 -5.50 17.21 -28.21
CA LYS A 36 -6.41 16.93 -29.32
C LYS A 36 -7.89 17.18 -29.03
N LEU A 37 -8.27 17.41 -27.77
CA LEU A 37 -9.68 17.47 -27.31
C LEU A 37 -10.48 16.25 -27.76
N SER A 38 -9.87 15.06 -27.70
CA SER A 38 -10.56 13.81 -27.97
C SER A 38 -11.05 13.20 -26.66
N ASP A 39 -12.35 13.31 -26.41
CA ASP A 39 -12.97 12.85 -25.16
C ASP A 39 -12.75 11.36 -24.90
N ASP A 40 -12.80 10.52 -25.94
CA ASP A 40 -12.55 9.08 -25.83
C ASP A 40 -11.14 8.76 -25.32
N LEU A 41 -10.14 9.49 -25.84
CA LEU A 41 -8.74 9.27 -25.44
C LEU A 41 -8.48 9.80 -24.03
N LEU A 42 -9.08 10.94 -23.69
CA LEU A 42 -9.02 11.49 -22.34
C LEU A 42 -9.63 10.52 -21.32
N ALA A 43 -10.84 10.04 -21.57
CA ALA A 43 -11.49 9.07 -20.70
C ALA A 43 -10.66 7.78 -20.56
N ALA A 44 -10.11 7.25 -21.65
CA ALA A 44 -9.25 6.07 -21.63
C ALA A 44 -7.97 6.30 -20.81
N SER A 45 -7.33 7.46 -20.96
CA SER A 45 -6.10 7.82 -20.25
C SER A 45 -6.32 8.04 -18.75
N ILE A 46 -7.38 8.76 -18.36
CA ILE A 46 -7.76 8.98 -16.95
C ILE A 46 -8.05 7.63 -16.28
N THR A 47 -8.84 6.77 -16.94
CA THR A 47 -9.15 5.43 -16.44
C THR A 47 -7.87 4.60 -16.30
N GLY A 48 -6.94 4.70 -17.26
CA GLY A 48 -5.63 4.06 -17.21
C GLY A 48 -4.75 4.55 -16.05
N LEU A 49 -4.74 5.86 -15.77
CA LEU A 49 -4.00 6.45 -14.66
C LEU A 49 -4.55 6.01 -13.29
N VAL A 50 -5.88 6.01 -13.13
CA VAL A 50 -6.55 5.52 -11.91
C VAL A 50 -6.24 4.03 -11.70
N LEU A 51 -6.39 3.21 -12.74
CA LEU A 51 -6.09 1.78 -12.67
C LEU A 51 -4.61 1.54 -12.33
N THR A 52 -3.70 2.31 -12.94
CA THR A 52 -2.25 2.21 -12.67
C THR A 52 -1.93 2.61 -11.24
N THR A 53 -2.65 3.57 -10.66
CA THR A 53 -2.49 3.97 -9.26
C THR A 53 -2.88 2.82 -8.32
N ILE A 54 -4.08 2.25 -8.51
CA ILE A 54 -4.60 1.15 -7.68
C ILE A 54 -3.71 -0.10 -7.82
N CYS A 55 -3.48 -0.56 -9.05
CA CYS A 55 -2.67 -1.73 -9.34
C CYS A 55 -1.19 -1.51 -8.95
N GLY A 56 -0.65 -0.31 -9.14
CA GLY A 56 0.72 0.03 -8.81
C GLY A 56 0.98 -0.02 -7.31
N LEU A 57 0.09 0.58 -6.51
CA LEU A 57 0.14 0.50 -5.05
C LEU A 57 0.01 -0.94 -4.55
N PHE A 58 -0.90 -1.73 -5.15
CA PHE A 58 -1.05 -3.15 -4.83
C PHE A 58 0.20 -3.96 -5.17
N LEU A 59 0.77 -3.77 -6.36
CA LEU A 59 1.99 -4.45 -6.81
C LEU A 59 3.19 -4.15 -5.92
N ILE A 60 3.37 -2.89 -5.50
CA ILE A 60 4.45 -2.50 -4.59
C ILE A 60 4.31 -3.24 -3.25
N GLY A 61 3.11 -3.25 -2.66
CA GLY A 61 2.85 -3.93 -1.39
C GLY A 61 3.04 -5.45 -1.47
N VAL A 62 2.43 -6.10 -2.48
CA VAL A 62 2.54 -7.56 -2.68
C VAL A 62 3.96 -7.98 -3.01
N TYR A 63 4.70 -7.18 -3.78
CA TYR A 63 6.10 -7.48 -4.09
C TYR A 63 6.96 -7.47 -2.82
N GLY A 64 6.70 -6.55 -1.89
CA GLY A 64 7.34 -6.55 -0.57
C GLY A 64 7.16 -7.87 0.17
N ILE A 65 5.93 -8.39 0.20
CA ILE A 65 5.58 -9.69 0.82
C ILE A 65 6.27 -10.84 0.08
N HIS A 66 6.29 -10.81 -1.26
CA HIS A 66 6.96 -11.80 -2.08
C HIS A 66 8.47 -11.86 -1.82
N VAL A 67 9.12 -10.69 -1.71
CA VAL A 67 10.54 -10.59 -1.37
C VAL A 67 10.82 -11.22 -0.02
N LEU A 68 10.02 -10.95 1.00
CA LEU A 68 10.16 -11.59 2.31
C LEU A 68 9.96 -13.11 2.24
N SER A 69 8.92 -13.56 1.54
CA SER A 69 8.64 -15.00 1.37
C SER A 69 9.79 -15.72 0.70
N LYS A 70 10.40 -15.11 -0.33
CA LYS A 70 11.59 -15.65 -0.98
C LYS A 70 12.81 -15.66 -0.05
N ASP A 71 12.99 -14.62 0.75
CA ASP A 71 14.12 -14.52 1.67
C ASP A 71 14.07 -15.58 2.78
N ILE A 72 12.88 -16.00 3.20
CA ILE A 72 12.71 -17.03 4.25
C ILE A 72 12.66 -18.45 3.67
N ASN A 73 11.99 -18.65 2.53
CA ASN A 73 11.76 -20.00 1.99
C ASN A 73 12.90 -20.52 1.10
N THR A 74 13.92 -19.72 0.80
CA THR A 74 15.07 -20.16 -0.01
C THR A 74 16.30 -20.45 0.84
N LYS A 75 17.27 -21.19 0.28
CA LYS A 75 18.57 -21.46 0.93
C LYS A 75 19.36 -20.19 1.30
N GLN A 76 18.98 -19.04 0.74
CA GLN A 76 19.55 -17.74 1.09
C GLN A 76 19.09 -17.24 2.47
N SER A 77 18.07 -17.86 3.07
CA SER A 77 17.59 -17.54 4.42
C SER A 77 18.66 -17.70 5.50
N TYR A 78 19.52 -18.73 5.40
CA TYR A 78 20.63 -18.92 6.34
C TYR A 78 21.58 -17.72 6.39
N MET A 79 21.84 -17.10 5.23
CA MET A 79 22.70 -15.92 5.16
C MET A 79 22.07 -14.70 5.84
N LEU A 80 20.74 -14.61 5.85
CA LEU A 80 19.99 -13.54 6.51
C LEU A 80 20.21 -13.58 8.03
N PHE A 81 20.20 -14.78 8.62
CA PHE A 81 20.40 -15.01 10.06
C PHE A 81 21.87 -15.05 10.51
N MET A 82 22.82 -15.22 9.58
CA MET A 82 24.26 -15.13 9.87
C MET A 82 24.80 -13.69 9.88
N THR A 83 23.97 -12.69 9.55
CA THR A 83 24.39 -11.29 9.66
C THR A 83 24.44 -10.87 11.13
N PRO A 84 25.35 -9.96 11.54
CA PRO A 84 25.42 -9.46 12.92
C PRO A 84 24.26 -8.51 13.28
N ASN A 85 23.13 -8.60 12.56
CA ASN A 85 21.94 -7.79 12.77
C ASN A 85 20.82 -8.67 13.32
N ASN A 86 20.18 -8.20 14.38
CA ASN A 86 19.01 -8.87 14.94
C ASN A 86 17.86 -8.92 13.90
N SER A 87 17.08 -10.00 13.91
CA SER A 87 15.82 -10.21 13.18
C SER A 87 14.91 -8.98 13.16
N TYR A 88 14.78 -8.27 14.28
CA TYR A 88 14.02 -7.01 14.36
C TYR A 88 14.55 -5.93 13.42
N LYS A 89 15.88 -5.78 13.28
CA LYS A 89 16.46 -4.78 12.37
C LYS A 89 16.23 -5.15 10.90
N ILE A 90 16.24 -6.44 10.58
CA ILE A 90 16.05 -6.92 9.21
C ILE A 90 14.58 -6.77 8.79
N LEU A 91 13.65 -7.26 9.60
CA LEU A 91 12.22 -7.08 9.34
C LEU A 91 11.84 -5.59 9.37
N GLY A 92 12.38 -4.83 10.33
CA GLY A 92 12.12 -3.40 10.45
C GLY A 92 12.58 -2.62 9.22
N ALA A 93 13.72 -2.97 8.63
CA ALA A 93 14.16 -2.36 7.38
C ALA A 93 13.17 -2.60 6.22
N LYS A 94 12.57 -3.80 6.13
CA LYS A 94 11.55 -4.12 5.11
C LYS A 94 10.23 -3.39 5.35
N VAL A 95 9.77 -3.33 6.61
CA VAL A 95 8.55 -2.59 6.96
C VAL A 95 8.72 -1.10 6.67
N ILE A 96 9.84 -0.51 7.09
CA ILE A 96 10.13 0.91 6.83
C ILE A 96 10.24 1.19 5.33
N GLU A 97 10.90 0.31 4.57
CA GLU A 97 11.04 0.47 3.13
C GLU A 97 9.69 0.39 2.40
N ASN A 98 8.83 -0.57 2.74
CA ASN A 98 7.49 -0.67 2.16
C ASN A 98 6.61 0.51 2.58
N CYS A 99 6.61 0.88 3.86
CA CYS A 99 5.86 2.04 4.36
C CYS A 99 6.30 3.33 3.66
N GLY A 100 7.61 3.58 3.57
CA GLY A 100 8.16 4.71 2.84
C GLY A 100 7.81 4.68 1.35
N SER A 101 7.77 3.50 0.73
CA SER A 101 7.42 3.35 -0.68
C SER A 101 5.96 3.65 -0.95
N VAL A 102 5.04 3.18 -0.09
CA VAL A 102 3.61 3.49 -0.18
C VAL A 102 3.38 4.99 0.05
N LEU A 103 4.04 5.58 1.05
CA LEU A 103 3.94 7.03 1.32
C LEU A 103 4.44 7.87 0.13
N ILE A 104 5.63 7.59 -0.39
CA ILE A 104 6.21 8.34 -1.51
C ILE A 104 5.39 8.16 -2.78
N SER A 105 4.95 6.94 -3.08
CA SER A 105 4.09 6.68 -4.25
C SER A 105 2.73 7.34 -4.11
N GLY A 106 2.12 7.31 -2.93
CA GLY A 106 0.88 8.03 -2.63
C GLY A 106 1.03 9.52 -2.89
N ILE A 107 2.06 10.16 -2.33
CA ILE A 107 2.34 11.59 -2.57
C ILE A 107 2.54 11.87 -4.05
N PHE A 108 3.32 11.04 -4.75
CA PHE A 108 3.57 11.19 -6.18
C PHE A 108 2.27 11.14 -7.00
N PHE A 109 1.41 10.15 -6.78
CA PHE A 109 0.13 10.04 -7.48
C PHE A 109 -0.83 11.15 -7.12
N THR A 110 -0.86 11.61 -5.87
CA THR A 110 -1.69 12.76 -5.46
C THR A 110 -1.24 14.04 -6.17
N ILE A 111 0.07 14.31 -6.24
CA ILE A 111 0.60 15.47 -6.95
C ILE A 111 0.26 15.39 -8.45
N LEU A 112 0.46 14.23 -9.07
CA LEU A 112 0.14 14.00 -10.47
C LEU A 112 -1.35 14.25 -10.74
N ALA A 113 -2.25 13.69 -9.93
CA ALA A 113 -3.69 13.93 -10.05
C ALA A 113 -4.06 15.42 -9.94
N ILE A 114 -3.45 16.16 -9.00
CA ILE A 114 -3.68 17.61 -8.85
C ILE A 114 -3.25 18.36 -10.13
N LEU A 115 -2.11 17.99 -10.72
CA LEU A 115 -1.63 18.60 -11.97
C LEU A 115 -2.57 18.32 -13.13
N ASP A 116 -3.06 17.10 -13.27
CA ASP A 116 -4.03 16.72 -14.31
C ASP A 116 -5.34 17.49 -14.19
N ILE A 117 -5.87 17.57 -12.98
CA ILE A 117 -7.09 18.34 -12.66
C ILE A 117 -6.89 19.82 -12.98
N MET A 118 -5.73 20.39 -12.63
CA MET A 118 -5.40 21.78 -12.95
C MET A 118 -5.34 22.02 -14.46
N LEU A 119 -4.73 21.10 -15.20
CA LEU A 119 -4.64 21.16 -16.66
C LEU A 119 -6.02 21.10 -17.32
N LEU A 120 -6.88 20.18 -16.88
CA LEU A 120 -8.25 20.05 -17.39
C LEU A 120 -9.08 21.31 -17.10
N THR A 121 -8.96 21.86 -15.89
CA THR A 121 -9.67 23.09 -15.51
C THR A 121 -9.30 24.26 -16.43
N ILE A 122 -8.00 24.43 -16.72
CA ILE A 122 -7.54 25.49 -17.62
C ILE A 122 -8.01 25.25 -19.05
N ARG A 123 -8.10 23.99 -19.48
CA ARG A 123 -8.41 23.64 -20.87
C ARG A 123 -9.91 23.68 -21.19
N TYR A 124 -10.76 23.27 -20.25
CA TYR A 124 -12.21 23.18 -20.43
C TYR A 124 -12.99 24.35 -19.79
N GLU A 125 -12.31 25.23 -19.05
CA GLU A 125 -12.92 26.34 -18.29
C GLU A 125 -14.06 25.94 -17.32
N ASP A 126 -14.22 24.65 -17.05
CA ASP A 126 -15.27 24.08 -16.19
C ASP A 126 -14.69 23.63 -14.84
N PHE A 127 -14.40 24.60 -13.98
CA PHE A 127 -13.93 24.33 -12.62
C PHE A 127 -14.96 23.61 -11.77
N LYS A 128 -16.25 23.87 -12.02
CA LYS A 128 -17.33 23.40 -11.15
C LYS A 128 -17.62 21.92 -11.37
N GLY A 129 -17.68 21.47 -12.63
CA GLY A 129 -17.85 20.06 -12.97
C GLY A 129 -16.68 19.18 -12.50
N VAL A 130 -15.45 19.69 -12.59
CA VAL A 130 -14.25 18.95 -12.15
C VAL A 130 -14.21 18.80 -10.61
N MET A 131 -14.58 19.84 -9.87
CA MET A 131 -14.65 19.78 -8.40
C MET A 131 -15.78 18.87 -7.90
N GLU A 132 -16.91 18.84 -8.60
CA GLU A 132 -18.03 17.95 -8.30
C GLU A 132 -17.62 16.47 -8.51
N LEU A 133 -16.94 16.16 -9.62
CA LEU A 133 -16.42 14.80 -9.87
C LEU A 133 -15.42 14.38 -8.77
N LEU A 134 -14.54 15.29 -8.36
CA LEU A 134 -13.58 15.05 -7.27
C LEU A 134 -14.28 14.77 -5.94
N SER A 135 -15.34 15.51 -5.61
CA SER A 135 -16.11 15.31 -4.38
C SER A 135 -16.80 13.96 -4.32
N VAL A 136 -17.40 13.52 -5.43
CA VAL A 136 -18.01 12.19 -5.51
C VAL A 136 -16.96 11.09 -5.36
N VAL A 137 -15.80 11.21 -6.03
CA VAL A 137 -14.75 10.18 -6.00
C VAL A 137 -14.14 10.03 -4.61
N VAL A 138 -13.98 11.13 -3.87
CA VAL A 138 -13.27 11.11 -2.60
C VAL A 138 -14.20 10.91 -1.41
N THR A 139 -15.31 11.63 -1.35
CA THR A 139 -16.21 11.62 -0.18
C THR A 139 -17.50 10.84 -0.41
N GLY A 140 -17.78 10.41 -1.64
CA GLY A 140 -19.06 9.77 -1.99
C GLY A 140 -20.26 10.73 -1.94
N ASP A 141 -20.00 12.02 -1.69
CA ASP A 141 -20.98 13.08 -1.51
C ASP A 141 -20.39 14.42 -2.00
N VAL A 142 -21.22 15.25 -2.63
CA VAL A 142 -20.83 16.47 -3.35
C VAL A 142 -20.52 17.63 -2.40
N GLU A 143 -21.15 17.66 -1.23
CA GLU A 143 -21.06 18.78 -0.28
C GLU A 143 -20.04 18.56 0.87
N ALA A 144 -19.43 17.37 0.96
CA ALA A 144 -18.64 16.95 2.11
C ALA A 144 -17.11 17.15 2.00
N LEU A 145 -16.62 17.73 0.89
CA LEU A 145 -15.19 17.98 0.71
C LEU A 145 -14.69 19.11 1.61
N ASN A 146 -14.28 18.75 2.82
CA ASN A 146 -13.42 19.58 3.64
C ASN A 146 -11.96 19.15 3.43
N TYR A 147 -11.04 20.10 3.24
CA TYR A 147 -9.60 19.82 3.10
C TYR A 147 -9.06 18.95 4.24
N GLN A 148 -9.63 19.08 5.45
CA GLN A 148 -9.25 18.29 6.62
C GLN A 148 -9.72 16.84 6.54
N THR A 149 -10.97 16.59 6.12
CA THR A 149 -11.51 15.22 5.97
C THR A 149 -10.82 14.50 4.82
N PHE A 150 -10.55 15.21 3.72
CA PHE A 150 -9.75 14.71 2.60
C PHE A 150 -8.36 14.24 3.05
N GLY A 151 -7.61 15.11 3.75
CA GLY A 151 -6.26 14.77 4.22
C GLY A 151 -6.25 13.58 5.17
N MET A 152 -7.25 13.48 6.06
CA MET A 152 -7.39 12.33 6.96
C MET A 152 -7.77 11.04 6.24
N ALA A 153 -8.67 11.10 5.26
CA ALA A 153 -9.06 9.93 4.48
C ALA A 153 -7.87 9.38 3.68
N CYS A 154 -7.04 10.24 3.09
CA CYS A 154 -5.79 9.82 2.44
C CYS A 154 -4.84 9.14 3.44
N PHE A 155 -4.70 9.70 4.64
CA PHE A 155 -3.82 9.12 5.67
C PHE A 155 -4.35 7.78 6.19
N ASP A 156 -5.65 7.64 6.40
CA ASP A 156 -6.29 6.37 6.74
C ASP A 156 -6.06 5.32 5.66
N GLY A 157 -6.21 5.69 4.38
CA GLY A 157 -5.89 4.85 3.24
C GLY A 157 -4.45 4.33 3.28
N VAL A 158 -3.46 5.21 3.54
CA VAL A 158 -2.06 4.78 3.67
C VAL A 158 -1.87 3.84 4.86
N MET A 159 -2.44 4.16 6.02
CA MET A 159 -2.27 3.36 7.23
C MET A 159 -2.91 1.97 7.11
N SER A 160 -4.08 1.87 6.50
CA SER A 160 -4.72 0.59 6.18
C SER A 160 -3.84 -0.27 5.26
N TRP A 161 -3.14 0.36 4.30
CA TRP A 161 -2.22 -0.32 3.39
C TRP A 161 -0.96 -0.82 4.08
N VAL A 162 -0.35 0.00 4.95
CA VAL A 162 0.82 -0.41 5.75
C VAL A 162 0.47 -1.58 6.67
N TYR A 163 -0.72 -1.54 7.29
CA TYR A 163 -1.26 -2.63 8.09
C TYR A 163 -1.36 -3.94 7.28
N LEU A 164 -1.92 -3.90 6.06
CA LEU A 164 -2.07 -5.10 5.22
C LEU A 164 -0.72 -5.70 4.81
N ILE A 165 0.31 -4.89 4.57
CA ILE A 165 1.66 -5.39 4.31
C ILE A 165 2.22 -6.11 5.55
N CYS A 166 2.07 -5.54 6.74
CA CYS A 166 2.52 -6.17 7.99
C CYS A 166 1.76 -7.47 8.29
N LEU A 167 0.46 -7.51 7.99
CA LEU A 167 -0.34 -8.72 8.06
C LEU A 167 0.19 -9.80 7.09
N GLY A 168 0.51 -9.42 5.86
CA GLY A 168 1.12 -10.31 4.88
C GLY A 168 2.46 -10.87 5.35
N PHE A 169 3.30 -10.05 5.98
CA PHE A 169 4.55 -10.49 6.59
C PHE A 169 4.32 -11.52 7.70
N LEU A 170 3.37 -11.27 8.60
CA LEU A 170 3.00 -12.20 9.66
C LEU A 170 2.54 -13.54 9.08
N ALA A 171 1.66 -13.52 8.08
CA ALA A 171 1.14 -14.74 7.45
C ALA A 171 2.24 -15.58 6.78
N VAL A 172 3.19 -14.94 6.09
CA VAL A 172 4.35 -15.59 5.48
C VAL A 172 5.25 -16.22 6.54
N VAL A 173 5.58 -15.49 7.60
CA VAL A 173 6.46 -15.97 8.68
C VAL A 173 5.81 -17.12 9.44
N LEU A 174 4.52 -17.02 9.78
CA LEU A 174 3.76 -18.10 10.42
C LEU A 174 3.80 -19.38 9.57
N CYS A 175 3.49 -19.29 8.28
CA CYS A 175 3.51 -20.46 7.41
C CYS A 175 4.91 -21.05 7.27
N ALA A 176 5.95 -20.21 7.19
CA ALA A 176 7.33 -20.68 7.14
C ALA A 176 7.73 -21.47 8.41
N THR A 177 7.27 -21.04 9.59
CA THR A 177 7.53 -21.77 10.84
C THR A 177 6.78 -23.10 10.95
N VAL A 178 5.53 -23.16 10.49
CA VAL A 178 4.69 -24.35 10.61
C VAL A 178 5.04 -25.41 9.57
N LEU A 179 5.41 -25.00 8.33
CA LEU A 179 5.48 -25.91 7.18
C LEU A 179 6.90 -26.21 6.68
N LYS A 180 7.96 -25.90 7.45
CA LYS A 180 9.39 -26.12 7.16
C LYS A 180 9.69 -26.77 5.80
N GLY A 181 9.81 -25.95 4.74
CA GLY A 181 10.29 -26.40 3.42
C GLY A 181 9.27 -27.02 2.46
N ASN A 182 7.96 -26.98 2.74
CA ASN A 182 6.96 -27.45 1.78
C ASN A 182 6.82 -26.53 0.54
N LYS A 183 6.65 -27.13 -0.64
CA LYS A 183 6.55 -26.40 -1.93
C LYS A 183 5.30 -25.51 -2.02
N PHE A 184 4.28 -25.77 -1.19
CA PHE A 184 3.01 -25.04 -1.15
C PHE A 184 2.95 -23.88 -0.14
N ASN A 185 4.09 -23.50 0.47
CA ASN A 185 4.13 -22.45 1.51
C ASN A 185 3.50 -21.13 1.08
N GLY A 186 3.63 -20.73 -0.18
CA GLY A 186 3.05 -19.47 -0.69
C GLY A 186 1.52 -19.47 -0.74
N LEU A 187 0.91 -20.60 -1.14
CA LEU A 187 -0.55 -20.70 -1.18
C LEU A 187 -1.13 -20.76 0.24
N LEU A 188 -0.49 -21.48 1.16
CA LEU A 188 -0.94 -21.50 2.54
C LEU A 188 -0.79 -20.14 3.22
N SER A 189 0.29 -19.39 2.93
CA SER A 189 0.44 -18.02 3.45
C SER A 189 -0.67 -17.08 2.96
N PHE A 190 -1.18 -17.28 1.75
CA PHE A 190 -2.32 -16.52 1.26
C PHE A 190 -3.61 -16.89 1.98
N VAL A 191 -3.85 -18.19 2.23
CA VAL A 191 -5.01 -18.64 3.02
C VAL A 191 -4.93 -18.12 4.46
N ALA A 192 -3.75 -18.18 5.09
CA ALA A 192 -3.53 -17.64 6.43
C ALA A 192 -3.78 -16.13 6.47
N PHE A 193 -3.32 -15.39 5.45
CA PHE A 193 -3.59 -13.96 5.29
C PHE A 193 -5.10 -13.70 5.24
N LEU A 194 -5.87 -14.43 4.42
CA LEU A 194 -7.32 -14.27 4.34
C LEU A 194 -8.02 -14.55 5.68
N VAL A 195 -7.67 -15.65 6.35
CA VAL A 195 -8.29 -16.02 7.63
C VAL A 195 -8.05 -14.94 8.68
N ILE A 196 -6.80 -14.47 8.83
CA ILE A 196 -6.47 -13.42 9.80
C ILE A 196 -7.14 -12.10 9.40
N SER A 197 -7.22 -11.78 8.10
CA SER A 197 -7.89 -10.58 7.61
C SER A 197 -9.37 -10.56 7.99
N VAL A 198 -10.08 -11.68 7.81
CA VAL A 198 -11.50 -11.81 8.20
C VAL A 198 -11.67 -11.64 9.71
N VAL A 199 -10.79 -12.25 10.52
CA VAL A 199 -10.84 -12.10 11.97
C VAL A 199 -10.64 -10.63 12.38
N VAL A 200 -9.66 -9.94 11.79
CA VAL A 200 -9.41 -8.54 12.12
C VAL A 200 -10.55 -7.64 11.67
N ASN A 201 -11.13 -7.88 10.49
CA ASN A 201 -12.29 -7.11 10.02
C ASN A 201 -13.49 -7.29 10.95
N ASN A 202 -13.78 -8.52 11.40
CA ASN A 202 -14.86 -8.75 12.37
C ASN A 202 -14.61 -8.02 13.70
N ILE A 203 -13.36 -7.96 14.18
CA ILE A 203 -13.00 -7.19 15.38
C ILE A 203 -13.19 -5.69 15.12
N HIS A 204 -12.77 -5.21 13.95
CA HIS A 204 -12.92 -3.81 13.57
C HIS A 204 -14.39 -3.39 13.52
N ASP A 205 -15.24 -4.21 12.90
CA ASP A 205 -16.68 -3.98 12.81
C ASP A 205 -17.36 -4.06 14.18
N ALA A 206 -16.92 -4.96 15.06
CA ALA A 206 -17.45 -5.03 16.42
C ALA A 206 -17.11 -3.80 17.28
N ILE A 207 -15.96 -3.16 17.03
CA ILE A 207 -15.53 -1.98 17.80
C ILE A 207 -16.18 -0.70 17.25
N TYR A 208 -16.41 -0.64 15.94
CA TYR A 208 -16.69 0.63 15.27
C TYR A 208 -17.87 0.60 14.27
N GLY A 209 -18.63 -0.50 14.21
CA GLY A 209 -19.71 -0.71 13.25
C GLY A 209 -20.84 0.32 13.31
N ASP A 210 -21.03 0.96 14.46
CA ASP A 210 -22.09 1.97 14.69
C ASP A 210 -21.66 3.42 14.40
N LEU A 211 -20.39 3.65 14.02
CA LEU A 211 -19.88 5.00 13.75
C LEU A 211 -20.12 5.41 12.29
N TYR A 212 -20.60 6.63 12.06
CA TYR A 212 -20.81 7.19 10.72
C TYR A 212 -19.55 7.06 9.84
N MET A 213 -19.72 6.49 8.64
CA MET A 213 -18.66 6.03 7.72
C MET A 213 -17.61 7.09 7.35
N TYR A 214 -17.92 8.38 7.48
CA TYR A 214 -17.02 9.50 7.12
C TYR A 214 -16.91 10.57 8.20
N SER A 215 -17.28 10.24 9.45
CA SER A 215 -17.06 11.16 10.56
C SER A 215 -15.55 11.27 10.88
N MET A 216 -15.11 12.48 11.23
CA MET A 216 -13.72 12.75 11.65
C MET A 216 -13.27 11.82 12.79
N SER A 217 -14.17 11.53 13.73
CA SER A 217 -13.92 10.60 14.85
C SER A 217 -13.64 9.18 14.37
N ARG A 218 -14.37 8.69 13.36
CA ARG A 218 -14.14 7.37 12.75
C ARG A 218 -12.76 7.30 12.10
N LEU A 219 -12.39 8.27 11.26
CA LEU A 219 -11.10 8.30 10.59
C LEU A 219 -9.93 8.26 11.59
N VAL A 220 -9.97 9.11 12.63
CA VAL A 220 -8.95 9.11 13.69
C VAL A 220 -8.86 7.75 14.38
N SER A 221 -10.01 7.14 14.70
CA SER A 221 -10.06 5.84 15.36
C SER A 221 -9.50 4.70 14.47
N ASN A 222 -9.76 4.74 13.16
CA ASN A 222 -9.24 3.79 12.18
C ASN A 222 -7.72 3.88 12.08
N ILE A 223 -7.20 5.10 11.93
CA ILE A 223 -5.77 5.36 11.89
C ILE A 223 -5.09 4.79 13.13
N GLY A 224 -5.67 5.04 14.32
CA GLY A 224 -5.15 4.52 15.59
C GLY A 224 -5.19 2.98 15.65
N PHE A 225 -6.28 2.37 15.19
CA PHE A 225 -6.44 0.92 15.12
C PHE A 225 -5.42 0.26 14.19
N TYR A 226 -5.27 0.76 12.96
CA TYR A 226 -4.29 0.26 12.01
C TYR A 226 -2.85 0.48 12.47
N ALA A 227 -2.54 1.62 13.10
CA ALA A 227 -1.23 1.87 13.68
C ALA A 227 -0.88 0.87 14.78
N LEU A 228 -1.82 0.61 15.70
CA LEU A 228 -1.64 -0.35 16.79
C LEU A 228 -1.44 -1.76 16.24
N LEU A 229 -2.28 -2.20 15.31
CA LEU A 229 -2.15 -3.52 14.69
C LEU A 229 -0.85 -3.69 13.92
N THR A 230 -0.42 -2.65 13.19
CA THR A 230 0.87 -2.64 12.49
C THR A 230 2.02 -2.89 13.49
N LEU A 231 2.01 -2.21 14.64
CA LEU A 231 3.01 -2.38 15.68
C LEU A 231 2.96 -3.80 16.28
N VAL A 232 1.77 -4.28 16.64
CA VAL A 232 1.57 -5.63 17.21
C VAL A 232 2.04 -6.70 16.23
N PHE A 233 1.63 -6.64 14.96
CA PHE A 233 2.02 -7.60 13.95
C PHE A 233 3.52 -7.55 13.67
N TYR A 234 4.12 -6.37 13.63
CA TYR A 234 5.57 -6.24 13.50
C TYR A 234 6.32 -6.92 14.66
N LEU A 235 5.91 -6.67 15.90
CA LEU A 235 6.55 -7.27 17.08
C LEU A 235 6.40 -8.80 17.10
N ILE A 236 5.18 -9.30 16.86
CA ILE A 236 4.92 -10.76 16.80
C ILE A 236 5.75 -11.39 15.68
N THR A 237 5.75 -10.80 14.48
CA THR A 237 6.49 -11.33 13.33
C THR A 237 8.00 -11.37 13.61
N ALA A 238 8.56 -10.30 14.18
CA ALA A 238 9.97 -10.24 14.53
C ALA A 238 10.32 -11.26 15.62
N TRP A 239 9.49 -11.41 16.65
CA TRP A 239 9.69 -12.38 17.72
C TRP A 239 9.65 -13.83 17.21
N ILE A 240 8.72 -14.16 16.31
CA ILE A 240 8.65 -15.50 15.69
C ILE A 240 9.92 -15.75 14.86
N MET A 241 10.36 -14.76 14.09
CA MET A 241 11.54 -14.88 13.25
C MET A 241 12.82 -15.13 14.08
N ASP A 242 12.95 -14.47 15.23
CA ASP A 242 14.12 -14.58 16.12
C ASP A 242 14.12 -15.85 16.99
N ASN A 243 12.96 -16.45 17.29
CA ASN A 243 12.90 -17.63 18.18
C ASN A 243 12.67 -18.95 17.45
N LYS A 244 12.10 -18.91 16.24
CA LYS A 244 11.67 -20.11 15.51
C LYS A 244 12.36 -20.31 14.17
N LEU A 245 12.95 -19.25 13.59
CA LEU A 245 13.59 -19.30 12.27
C LEU A 245 15.11 -19.09 12.30
N SER A 246 15.66 -18.32 13.26
CA SER A 246 17.11 -18.26 13.45
C SER A 246 17.61 -19.58 14.04
N VAL A 247 18.25 -20.40 13.22
CA VAL A 247 18.97 -21.61 13.62
C VAL A 247 20.45 -21.32 13.58
#